data_AF-A0A504U9R4-F1
#
_entry.id   AF-A0A504U9R4-F1
#
_cell.length_a   1.000
_cell.length_b   1.000
_cell.length_c   1.000
_cell.angle_alpha   90.00
_cell.angle_beta   90.00
_cell.angle_gamma   90.00
#
_symmetry.space_group_name_H-M   'P 1'
#
loop_
_entity.id
_entity.type
_entity.pdbx_description
1 polymer ?
#
loop_
_entity_poly.entity_id
_entity_poly.type
_entity_poly.pdbx_seq_one_letter_code
_entity_poly.pdbx_strand_id
1 'polypeptide(L)'
;MNRIPARAVSALRLLALACSFTLCAEARAEDEAGETESTRSPWQIEKCEVYRKALTEILAHVGRDGVSASFLERNNEYIASGCLAAVDACPQTDKDIEIANGLTIATMNAGAASSFSPFRCRS
;
A
#
# COMPACT_ATOMS: atom_id res chain seq x y z
N MET A 1 -34.16 13.07 72.52
CA MET A 1 -34.49 11.73 71.98
C MET A 1 -33.67 11.51 70.71
N ASN A 2 -32.95 10.37 70.66
CA ASN A 2 -32.24 9.65 69.58
C ASN A 2 -31.29 10.45 68.64
N ARG A 3 -29.93 10.35 68.61
CA ARG A 3 -28.88 9.28 68.52
C ARG A 3 -28.53 8.74 67.11
N ILE A 4 -27.28 9.07 66.65
CA ILE A 4 -26.26 8.27 65.89
C ILE A 4 -26.33 8.30 64.33
N PRO A 5 -25.23 8.16 63.52
CA PRO A 5 -23.76 8.17 63.76
C PRO A 5 -22.89 9.06 62.83
N ALA A 6 -21.66 9.29 63.27
CA ALA A 6 -20.49 9.43 62.42
C ALA A 6 -20.14 8.09 61.73
N ARG A 7 -20.13 8.05 60.39
CA ARG A 7 -19.34 7.14 59.56
C ARG A 7 -18.71 8.00 58.48
N ALA A 8 -17.47 8.42 58.70
CA ALA A 8 -16.31 7.68 58.21
C ALA A 8 -16.20 7.83 56.69
N VAL A 9 -15.40 8.82 56.30
CA VAL A 9 -14.37 8.72 55.27
C VAL A 9 -14.50 7.46 54.41
N SER A 10 -15.11 7.58 53.23
CA SER A 10 -14.78 6.70 52.12
C SER A 10 -15.38 7.20 50.81
N ALA A 11 -14.47 7.68 49.96
CA ALA A 11 -14.53 7.58 48.51
C ALA A 11 -15.81 8.16 47.87
N LEU A 12 -15.89 9.44 47.54
CA LEU A 12 -15.14 10.08 46.46
C LEU A 12 -14.55 9.14 45.38
N ARG A 13 -15.31 8.13 44.94
CA ARG A 13 -15.08 7.39 43.70
C ARG A 13 -16.40 6.80 43.29
N LEU A 14 -17.12 7.39 42.32
CA LEU A 14 -18.12 6.66 41.51
C LEU A 14 -18.78 7.47 40.38
N LEU A 15 -18.35 8.70 40.07
CA LEU A 15 -19.06 9.54 39.07
C LEU A 15 -18.24 9.98 37.84
N ALA A 16 -17.09 9.36 37.54
CA ALA A 16 -16.27 9.78 36.40
C ALA A 16 -15.69 8.61 35.58
N LEU A 17 -16.52 7.64 35.16
CA LEU A 17 -16.06 6.51 34.35
C LEU A 17 -17.04 6.07 33.25
N ALA A 18 -17.75 7.00 32.61
CA ALA A 18 -18.74 6.64 31.58
C ALA A 18 -18.67 7.48 30.28
N CYS A 19 -17.58 8.21 30.01
CA CYS A 19 -17.49 9.05 28.81
C CYS A 19 -16.14 8.95 28.07
N SER A 20 -15.52 7.76 28.04
CA SER A 20 -14.21 7.59 27.38
C SER A 20 -14.16 6.43 26.37
N PHE A 21 -15.29 5.85 25.97
CA PHE A 21 -15.31 4.68 25.06
C PHE A 21 -16.01 4.91 23.71
N THR A 22 -16.30 6.15 23.32
CA THR A 22 -17.12 6.41 22.11
C THR A 22 -16.44 7.26 21.03
N LEU A 23 -15.13 7.51 21.12
CA LEU A 23 -14.35 8.13 20.04
C LEU A 23 -13.21 7.19 19.62
N CYS A 24 -12.94 7.15 18.31
CA CYS A 24 -11.99 6.29 17.59
C CYS A 24 -12.53 4.91 17.16
N ALA A 25 -13.77 4.87 16.66
CA ALA A 25 -14.17 3.87 15.66
C ALA A 25 -14.23 4.54 14.28
N GLU A 26 -13.16 5.24 13.87
CA GLU A 26 -12.88 5.38 12.44
C GLU A 26 -12.39 4.02 11.98
N ALA A 27 -13.35 3.21 11.52
CA ALA A 27 -13.06 2.02 10.77
C ALA A 27 -12.18 2.43 9.58
N ARG A 28 -10.90 2.04 9.62
CA ARG A 28 -10.02 2.08 8.45
C ARG A 28 -10.58 1.11 7.42
N ALA A 29 -11.52 1.57 6.60
CA ALA A 29 -11.99 0.88 5.40
C ALA A 29 -10.98 1.00 4.24
N GLU A 30 -9.68 1.17 4.54
CA GLU A 30 -8.69 1.68 3.58
C GLU A 30 -7.88 0.60 2.85
N ASP A 31 -8.01 -0.69 3.19
CA ASP A 31 -7.03 -1.71 2.76
C ASP A 31 -7.60 -2.93 2.01
N GLU A 32 -8.86 -2.89 1.58
CA GLU A 32 -9.34 -3.90 0.60
C GLU A 32 -8.83 -3.52 -0.79
N ALA A 33 -8.12 -4.44 -1.46
CA ALA A 33 -7.59 -4.21 -2.80
C ALA A 33 -8.74 -4.05 -3.81
N GLY A 34 -8.94 -2.84 -4.33
CA GLY A 34 -9.93 -2.60 -5.38
C GLY A 34 -9.56 -3.36 -6.65
N GLU A 35 -10.40 -4.32 -7.07
CA GLU A 35 -10.19 -5.13 -8.28
C GLU A 35 -10.55 -4.39 -9.58
N THR A 36 -11.28 -3.29 -9.48
CA THR A 36 -11.72 -2.46 -10.61
C THR A 36 -11.45 -0.99 -10.30
N GLU A 37 -11.36 -0.15 -11.32
CA GLU A 37 -11.08 1.27 -11.13
C GLU A 37 -12.12 1.98 -10.22
N SER A 38 -13.41 1.66 -10.35
CA SER A 38 -14.49 2.25 -9.54
C SER A 38 -14.46 1.85 -8.06
N THR A 39 -13.77 0.77 -7.71
CA THR A 39 -13.67 0.27 -6.33
C THR A 39 -12.35 0.65 -5.66
N ARG A 40 -11.49 1.42 -6.34
CA ARG A 40 -10.19 1.83 -5.79
C ARG A 40 -10.29 3.07 -4.90
N SER A 41 -9.53 3.05 -3.81
CA SER A 41 -9.22 4.26 -3.06
C SER A 41 -8.34 5.20 -3.91
N PRO A 42 -8.32 6.51 -3.60
CA PRO A 42 -7.42 7.45 -4.28
C PRO A 42 -5.95 7.02 -4.25
N TRP A 43 -5.52 6.42 -3.14
CA TRP A 43 -4.17 5.89 -2.99
C TRP A 43 -3.88 4.70 -3.93
N GLN A 44 -4.86 3.80 -4.10
CA GLN A 44 -4.74 2.67 -5.04
C GLN A 44 -4.69 3.11 -6.50
N ILE A 45 -5.18 4.30 -6.83
CA ILE A 45 -5.01 4.92 -8.14
C ILE A 45 -3.60 5.53 -8.24
N GLU A 46 -3.21 6.32 -7.24
CA GLU A 46 -1.92 7.02 -7.17
C GLU A 46 -0.71 6.07 -7.29
N LYS A 47 -0.77 4.90 -6.66
CA LYS A 47 0.37 3.96 -6.69
C LYS A 47 0.76 3.49 -8.10
N CYS A 48 -0.17 3.48 -9.05
CA CYS A 48 0.16 3.14 -10.44
C CYS A 48 0.89 4.29 -11.16
N GLU A 49 0.59 5.53 -10.81
CA GLU A 49 1.36 6.70 -11.27
C GLU A 49 2.79 6.65 -10.75
N VAL A 50 2.97 6.36 -9.46
CA VAL A 50 4.29 6.17 -8.85
C VAL A 50 5.11 5.13 -9.62
N TYR A 51 4.50 3.98 -9.94
CA TYR A 51 5.15 2.93 -10.73
C TYR A 51 5.59 3.42 -12.11
N ARG A 52 4.69 4.09 -12.85
CA ARG A 52 4.97 4.62 -14.20
C ARG A 52 6.12 5.63 -14.18
N LYS A 53 6.09 6.53 -13.20
CA LYS A 53 7.14 7.54 -13.01
C LYS A 53 8.49 6.87 -12.70
N ALA A 54 8.51 5.92 -11.77
CA ALA A 54 9.71 5.18 -11.41
C ALA A 54 10.29 4.44 -12.62
N LEU A 55 9.48 3.76 -13.44
CA LEU A 55 9.94 3.10 -14.66
C LEU A 55 10.59 4.10 -15.63
N THR A 56 9.96 5.26 -15.82
CA THR A 56 10.47 6.31 -16.70
C THR A 56 11.82 6.84 -16.22
N GLU A 57 11.94 7.13 -14.93
CA GLU A 57 13.17 7.65 -14.32
C GLU A 57 14.31 6.62 -14.33
N ILE A 58 14.01 5.36 -14.00
CA ILE A 58 14.98 4.27 -14.03
C ILE A 58 15.48 4.04 -15.46
N LEU A 59 14.60 4.00 -16.46
CA LEU A 59 15.01 3.82 -17.86
C LEU A 59 15.84 5.01 -18.37
N ALA A 60 15.55 6.23 -17.91
CA ALA A 60 16.35 7.40 -18.24
C ALA A 60 17.76 7.34 -17.63
N HIS A 61 17.92 6.69 -16.47
CA HIS A 61 19.19 6.56 -15.77
C HIS A 61 20.02 5.35 -16.24
N VAL A 62 19.39 4.17 -16.32
CA VAL A 62 20.01 2.88 -16.64
C VAL A 62 20.25 2.71 -18.14
N GLY A 63 19.42 3.34 -18.98
CA GLY A 63 19.40 3.15 -20.42
C GLY A 63 18.52 1.96 -20.85
N ARG A 64 18.36 1.80 -22.17
CA ARG A 64 17.52 0.72 -22.77
C ARG A 64 18.34 -0.38 -23.45
N ASP A 65 19.65 -0.18 -23.59
CA ASP A 65 20.53 -1.16 -24.23
C ASP A 65 20.61 -2.43 -23.37
N GLY A 66 20.33 -3.59 -23.97
CA GLY A 66 20.31 -4.88 -23.28
C GLY A 66 19.05 -5.16 -22.46
N VAL A 67 18.06 -4.26 -22.47
CA VAL A 67 16.73 -4.51 -21.88
C VAL A 67 15.91 -5.34 -22.86
N SER A 68 15.24 -6.40 -22.38
CA SER A 68 14.41 -7.22 -23.24
C SER A 68 13.15 -6.47 -23.69
N ALA A 69 12.79 -6.63 -24.96
CA ALA A 69 11.58 -6.01 -25.52
C ALA A 69 10.31 -6.52 -24.82
N SER A 70 10.27 -7.82 -24.51
CA SER A 70 9.21 -8.49 -23.75
C SER A 70 9.03 -7.86 -22.37
N PHE A 71 10.12 -7.63 -21.61
CA PHE A 71 10.03 -6.99 -20.30
C PHE A 71 9.43 -5.58 -20.42
N LEU A 72 9.89 -4.76 -21.36
CA LEU A 72 9.34 -3.40 -21.57
C LEU A 72 7.87 -3.43 -21.97
N GLU A 73 7.48 -4.32 -22.88
CA GLU A 73 6.10 -4.48 -23.32
C GLU A 73 5.18 -4.87 -22.16
N ARG A 74 5.58 -5.86 -21.36
CA ARG A 74 4.78 -6.33 -20.22
C ARG A 74 4.65 -5.28 -19.11
N ASN A 75 5.69 -4.50 -18.84
CA ASN A 75 5.58 -3.38 -17.90
C ASN A 75 4.61 -2.29 -18.42
N ASN A 76 4.64 -2.00 -19.72
CA ASN A 76 3.69 -1.06 -20.33
C ASN A 76 2.25 -1.59 -20.31
N GLU A 77 2.05 -2.88 -20.57
CA GLU A 77 0.74 -3.55 -20.44
C GLU A 77 0.19 -3.45 -19.01
N TYR A 78 1.04 -3.71 -18.02
CA TYR A 78 0.67 -3.56 -16.61
C TYR A 78 0.23 -2.12 -16.29
N ILE A 79 1.00 -1.11 -16.73
CA ILE A 79 0.66 0.31 -16.56
C ILE A 79 -0.65 0.67 -17.28
N ALA A 80 -0.84 0.20 -18.52
CA ALA A 80 -2.04 0.46 -19.31
C ALA A 80 -3.31 -0.13 -18.68
N SER A 81 -3.18 -1.23 -17.93
CA SER A 81 -4.27 -1.83 -17.14
C SER A 81 -4.62 -1.06 -15.87
N GLY A 82 -3.94 0.06 -15.58
CA GLY A 82 -4.03 0.74 -14.30
C GLY A 82 -3.38 -0.05 -13.16
N CYS A 83 -2.38 -0.89 -13.47
CA CYS A 83 -1.67 -1.74 -12.53
C CYS A 83 -2.56 -2.83 -11.87
N LEU A 84 -3.55 -3.35 -12.59
CA LEU A 84 -4.51 -4.35 -12.11
C LEU A 84 -4.40 -5.70 -12.82
N ALA A 85 -3.92 -5.73 -14.07
CA ALA A 85 -3.83 -6.96 -14.82
C ALA A 85 -2.79 -7.91 -14.22
N ALA A 86 -3.10 -9.21 -14.25
CA ALA A 86 -2.17 -10.27 -13.89
C ALA A 86 -1.14 -10.48 -15.01
N VAL A 87 -0.26 -9.51 -15.18
CA VAL A 87 0.84 -9.56 -16.17
C VAL A 87 2.07 -10.19 -15.53
N ASP A 88 2.79 -11.00 -16.30
CA ASP A 88 4.08 -11.58 -15.92
C ASP A 88 5.21 -10.84 -16.66
N ALA A 89 5.66 -9.72 -16.10
CA ALA A 89 6.83 -8.98 -16.58
C ALA A 89 8.12 -9.66 -16.09
N CYS A 90 8.39 -10.87 -16.58
CA CYS A 90 9.57 -11.65 -16.19
C CYS A 90 10.86 -10.96 -16.67
N PRO A 91 11.80 -10.60 -15.77
CA PRO A 91 13.11 -10.13 -16.19
C PRO A 91 13.94 -11.28 -16.78
N GLN A 92 14.54 -11.07 -17.95
CA GLN A 92 15.28 -12.10 -18.70
C GLN A 92 16.77 -11.79 -18.87
N THR A 93 17.15 -10.52 -18.72
CA THR A 93 18.54 -10.06 -18.80
C THR A 93 18.99 -9.43 -17.49
N ASP A 94 20.31 -9.28 -17.30
CA ASP A 94 20.86 -8.55 -16.15
C ASP A 94 20.31 -7.10 -16.07
N LYS A 95 20.04 -6.49 -17.23
CA LYS A 95 19.44 -5.15 -17.27
C LYS A 95 17.97 -5.14 -16.89
N ASP A 96 17.21 -6.16 -17.27
CA ASP A 96 15.83 -6.30 -16.79
C ASP A 96 15.81 -6.47 -15.25
N ILE A 97 16.74 -7.27 -14.70
CA ILE A 97 16.86 -7.50 -13.26
C ILE A 97 17.21 -6.19 -12.53
N GLU A 98 18.15 -5.40 -13.04
CA GLU A 98 18.49 -4.09 -12.49
C GLU A 98 17.28 -3.17 -12.41
N ILE A 99 16.50 -3.08 -13.50
CA ILE A 99 15.29 -2.27 -13.56
C ILE A 99 14.20 -2.81 -12.62
N ALA A 100 13.97 -4.12 -12.59
CA ALA A 100 12.98 -4.75 -11.72
C ALA A 100 13.29 -4.54 -10.22
N ASN A 101 14.57 -4.61 -9.84
CA ASN A 101 15.02 -4.31 -8.49
C ASN A 101 14.78 -2.83 -8.14
N GLY A 102 15.15 -1.91 -9.04
CA GLY A 102 14.92 -0.48 -8.86
C GLY A 102 13.44 -0.15 -8.69
N LEU A 103 12.58 -0.74 -9.53
CA LEU A 103 11.13 -0.60 -9.43
C LEU A 103 10.59 -1.11 -8.11
N THR A 104 11.04 -2.29 -7.67
CA THR A 104 10.64 -2.88 -6.39
C THR A 104 10.99 -1.96 -5.23
N ILE A 105 12.21 -1.40 -5.22
CA ILE A 105 12.64 -0.45 -4.17
C ILE A 105 11.80 0.84 -4.24
N ALA A 106 11.61 1.40 -5.43
CA ALA A 106 10.84 2.64 -5.60
C ALA A 106 9.40 2.49 -5.12
N THR A 107 8.74 1.39 -5.46
CA THR A 107 7.35 1.14 -5.05
C THR A 107 7.25 0.82 -3.56
N MET A 108 8.20 0.06 -3.00
CA MET A 108 8.26 -0.18 -1.55
C MET A 108 8.43 1.12 -0.77
N ASN A 109 9.33 2.00 -1.20
CA ASN A 109 9.56 3.31 -0.56
C ASN A 109 8.32 4.22 -0.63
N ALA A 110 7.51 4.07 -1.67
CA ALA A 110 6.26 4.79 -1.81
C ALA A 110 5.10 4.15 -1.03
N GLY A 111 5.27 3.02 -0.36
CA GLY A 111 4.18 2.33 0.35
C GLY A 111 3.34 1.39 -0.54
N ALA A 112 3.78 1.12 -1.77
CA ALA A 112 3.23 0.13 -2.68
C ALA A 112 4.03 -1.19 -2.61
N ALA A 113 4.00 -1.85 -1.46
CA ALA A 113 4.73 -3.09 -1.19
C ALA A 113 3.89 -4.36 -1.46
N SER A 114 4.50 -5.53 -1.25
CA SER A 114 3.89 -6.88 -1.39
C SER A 114 3.61 -7.27 -2.86
N SER A 115 2.42 -7.82 -3.15
CA SER A 115 2.01 -8.43 -4.43
C SER A 115 1.78 -7.43 -5.58
N PHE A 116 2.15 -6.17 -5.39
CA PHE A 116 1.92 -5.11 -6.37
C PHE A 116 2.73 -5.32 -7.66
N SER A 117 4.04 -5.57 -7.57
CA SER A 117 4.89 -5.64 -8.75
C SER A 117 4.49 -6.80 -9.71
N PRO A 118 4.57 -6.60 -11.04
CA PRO A 118 4.18 -7.60 -12.04
C PRO A 118 5.27 -8.67 -12.29
N PHE A 119 6.27 -8.79 -11.42
CA PHE A 119 7.45 -9.62 -11.69
C PHE A 119 7.18 -11.08 -11.30
N ARG A 120 6.86 -11.89 -12.31
CA ARG A 120 6.69 -13.34 -12.19
C ARG A 120 7.34 -14.01 -13.39
N CYS A 121 8.04 -15.11 -13.15
CA CYS A 121 8.64 -15.94 -14.19
C CYS A 121 8.05 -17.34 -14.07
N ARG A 122 7.32 -17.78 -15.09
CA ARG A 122 6.76 -19.14 -15.18
C ARG A 122 7.68 -20.01 -16.02
N SER A 123 7.88 -21.26 -15.59
CA SER A 123 8.67 -22.30 -16.25
C SER A 123 7.94 -22.91 -17.45
#